data_AF-A0A2V4DPQ6-F1
#
_entry.id   AF-A0A2V4DPQ6-F1
#
_cell.length_a   1.000
_cell.length_b   1.000
_cell.length_c   1.000
_cell.angle_alpha   90.00
_cell.angle_beta   90.00
_cell.angle_gamma   90.00
#
_symmetry.space_group_name_H-M   'P 1'
#
loop_
_entity.id
_entity.type
_entity.pdbx_description
1 polymer ?
#
loop_
_entity_poly.entity_id
_entity_poly.type
_entity_poly.pdbx_seq_one_letter_code
_entity_poly.pdbx_strand_id
1 'polypeptide(L)'
;MNGLVGVIITAIVYNLILRGIHKPPNTLLQFANESLHVILPIIGVLSWLVWGPFRRIQFNVIVGSFLSMLVYGIYIFIRGYLTNQYPYPFINVVRVGYIKALYAAGSVFVLFLGLALLLWAIDCFRRRI
;
A
#
# COMPACT_ATOMS: atom_id res chain seq x y z
N MET A 1 -4.58 -6.51 -11.62
CA MET A 1 -3.61 -7.15 -10.70
C MET A 1 -2.94 -6.17 -9.74
N ASN A 2 -2.68 -4.92 -10.14
CA ASN A 2 -2.29 -3.84 -9.21
C ASN A 2 -3.26 -3.70 -8.03
N GLY A 3 -4.56 -3.91 -8.29
CA GLY A 3 -5.60 -3.86 -7.27
C GLY A 3 -5.35 -4.82 -6.10
N LEU A 4 -4.96 -6.08 -6.31
CA LEU A 4 -4.77 -7.03 -5.19
C LEU A 4 -3.58 -6.66 -4.31
N VAL A 5 -2.44 -6.37 -4.93
CA VAL A 5 -1.23 -5.90 -4.22
C VAL A 5 -1.56 -4.62 -3.45
N GLY A 6 -2.19 -3.65 -4.11
CA GLY A 6 -2.61 -2.39 -3.50
C GLY A 6 -3.58 -2.59 -2.35
N VAL A 7 -4.57 -3.47 -2.49
CA VAL A 7 -5.56 -3.79 -1.45
C VAL A 7 -4.90 -4.43 -0.21
N ILE A 8 -3.94 -5.34 -0.40
CA ILE A 8 -3.18 -5.95 0.70
C ILE A 8 -2.32 -4.89 1.40
N ILE A 9 -1.61 -4.04 0.64
CA ILE A 9 -0.77 -2.99 1.21
C ILE A 9 -1.61 -1.96 1.94
N THR A 10 -2.75 -1.56 1.38
CA THR A 10 -3.72 -0.69 2.04
C THR A 10 -4.13 -1.27 3.38
N ALA A 11 -4.44 -2.57 3.45
CA ALA A 11 -4.76 -3.22 4.71
C ALA A 11 -3.59 -3.20 5.69
N ILE A 12 -2.38 -3.55 5.27
CA ILE A 12 -1.21 -3.61 6.16
C ILE A 12 -0.85 -2.22 6.67
N VAL A 13 -0.70 -1.24 5.77
CA VAL A 13 -0.36 0.14 6.11
C VAL A 13 -1.44 0.76 7.00
N TYR A 14 -2.72 0.49 6.71
CA TYR A 14 -3.80 0.93 7.58
C TYR A 14 -3.68 0.33 8.98
N ASN A 15 -3.59 -0.99 9.11
CA ASN A 15 -3.60 -1.65 10.41
C ASN A 15 -2.36 -1.35 11.25
N LEU A 16 -1.18 -1.24 10.62
CA LEU A 16 0.08 -1.01 11.33
C LEU A 16 0.34 0.47 11.63
N ILE A 17 -0.09 1.37 10.75
CA ILE A 17 0.26 2.80 10.83
C ILE A 17 -0.98 3.64 11.06
N LEU A 18 -1.96 3.63 10.14
CA LEU A 18 -3.05 4.61 10.17
C LEU A 18 -4.08 4.36 11.28
N ARG A 19 -4.39 3.11 11.63
CA ARG A 19 -5.40 2.75 12.63
C ARG A 19 -5.12 3.38 13.99
N GLY A 20 -3.85 3.53 14.35
CA GLY A 20 -3.44 4.16 15.63
C GLY A 20 -3.51 5.68 15.63
N ILE A 21 -3.51 6.33 14.46
CA ILE A 21 -3.36 7.79 14.33
C ILE A 21 -4.56 8.47 13.67
N HIS A 22 -5.44 7.73 13.01
CA HIS A 22 -6.60 8.23 12.31
C HIS A 22 -7.87 7.72 13.00
N LYS A 23 -8.71 8.65 13.47
CA LYS A 23 -10.00 8.36 14.08
C LYS A 23 -11.10 9.07 13.29
N PRO A 24 -11.92 8.33 12.51
CA PRO A 24 -13.02 8.94 11.78
C PRO A 24 -14.05 9.56 12.76
N PRO A 25 -14.65 10.71 12.42
CA PRO A 25 -15.40 11.54 13.37
C PRO A 25 -16.78 10.99 13.73
N ASN A 26 -17.34 10.06 12.94
CA ASN A 26 -18.65 9.49 13.18
C ASN A 26 -18.67 7.98 12.86
N THR A 27 -19.72 7.29 13.34
CA THR A 27 -19.88 5.84 13.20
C THR A 27 -19.98 5.38 11.76
N LEU A 28 -20.62 6.16 10.89
CA LEU A 28 -20.72 5.86 9.46
C LEU A 28 -19.35 5.84 8.77
N LEU A 29 -18.51 6.84 9.04
CA LEU A 29 -17.17 6.92 8.48
C LEU A 29 -16.23 5.89 9.11
N GLN A 30 -16.42 5.53 10.38
CA GLN A 30 -15.70 4.42 11.00
C GLN A 30 -16.03 3.10 10.29
N PHE A 31 -17.31 2.83 10.05
CA PHE A 31 -17.75 1.65 9.32
C PHE A 31 -17.21 1.62 7.89
N ALA A 32 -17.28 2.74 7.17
CA ALA A 32 -16.72 2.85 5.82
C ALA A 32 -15.21 2.62 5.82
N ASN A 33 -14.49 3.21 6.78
CA ASN A 33 -13.05 3.08 6.90
C ASN A 33 -12.62 1.64 7.21
N GLU A 34 -13.26 0.94 8.15
CA GLU A 34 -13.00 -0.48 8.41
C GLU A 34 -13.39 -1.36 7.23
N SER A 35 -14.51 -1.06 6.56
CA SER A 35 -14.94 -1.80 5.37
C SER A 35 -13.90 -1.73 4.25
N LEU A 36 -13.40 -0.54 3.97
CA LEU A 36 -12.45 -0.29 2.88
C LEU A 36 -11.04 -0.83 3.18
N HIS A 37 -10.59 -0.77 4.44
CA HIS A 37 -9.21 -1.10 4.79
C HIS A 37 -9.03 -2.45 5.48
N VAL A 38 -10.13 -3.17 5.76
CA VAL A 38 -10.08 -4.50 6.40
C VAL A 38 -10.96 -5.50 5.67
N ILE A 39 -12.27 -5.23 5.61
CA ILE A 39 -13.24 -6.20 5.10
C ILE A 39 -13.01 -6.46 3.60
N LEU A 40 -12.97 -5.40 2.78
CA LEU A 40 -12.72 -5.53 1.35
C LEU A 40 -11.37 -6.17 1.04
N PRO A 41 -10.27 -5.83 1.74
CA PRO A 41 -9.02 -6.55 1.57
C PRO A 41 -9.07 -8.04 1.87
N ILE A 42 -9.72 -8.44 2.97
CA ILE A 42 -9.88 -9.87 3.30
C ILE A 42 -10.67 -10.57 2.20
N ILE A 43 -11.80 -9.99 1.78
CA ILE A 43 -12.62 -10.53 0.69
C ILE A 43 -11.82 -10.60 -0.61
N GLY A 44 -11.03 -9.58 -0.93
CA GLY A 44 -10.17 -9.53 -2.11
C GLY A 44 -9.13 -10.65 -2.14
N VAL A 45 -8.48 -10.92 -1.01
CA VAL A 45 -7.51 -12.03 -0.90
C VAL A 45 -8.21 -13.38 -0.98
N LEU A 46 -9.29 -13.58 -0.23
CA LEU A 46 -10.04 -14.83 -0.23
C LEU A 46 -10.62 -15.14 -1.62
N SER A 47 -11.21 -14.14 -2.26
CA SER A 47 -11.77 -14.31 -3.61
C SER A 47 -10.70 -14.65 -4.63
N TRP A 48 -9.53 -14.02 -4.57
CA TRP A 48 -8.40 -14.37 -5.42
C TRP A 48 -7.90 -15.80 -5.17
N LEU A 49 -7.86 -16.24 -3.90
CA LEU A 49 -7.46 -17.60 -3.55
C LEU A 49 -8.43 -18.67 -4.07
N VAL A 50 -9.74 -18.41 -4.02
CA VAL A 50 -10.79 -19.35 -4.43
C VAL A 50 -11.01 -19.34 -5.95
N TRP A 51 -11.15 -18.17 -6.57
CA TRP A 51 -11.60 -18.04 -7.96
C TRP A 51 -10.52 -17.57 -8.94
N GLY A 52 -9.36 -17.10 -8.47
CA GLY A 52 -8.38 -16.46 -9.35
C GLY A 52 -8.84 -15.07 -9.84
N PRO A 53 -8.08 -14.37 -10.69
CA PRO A 53 -7.37 -14.94 -11.83
C PRO A 53 -5.92 -15.30 -11.50
N PHE A 54 -5.58 -16.56 -11.78
CA PHE A 54 -4.21 -17.05 -11.79
C PHE A 54 -3.57 -16.81 -13.17
N ARG A 55 -2.24 -16.82 -13.21
CA ARG A 55 -1.39 -16.78 -14.41
C ARG A 55 -1.42 -15.46 -15.19
N ARG A 56 -1.59 -14.33 -14.51
CA ARG A 56 -1.65 -13.01 -15.15
C ARG A 56 -0.63 -11.99 -14.63
N ILE A 57 0.18 -12.30 -13.60
CA ILE A 57 1.09 -11.29 -13.03
C ILE A 57 2.27 -11.10 -13.97
N GLN A 58 2.23 -10.00 -14.74
CA GLN A 58 3.33 -9.60 -15.61
C GLN A 58 4.33 -8.76 -14.82
N PHE A 59 5.62 -9.06 -14.98
CA PHE A 59 6.68 -8.33 -14.29
C PHE A 59 6.67 -6.83 -14.61
N ASN A 60 6.39 -6.46 -15.87
CA ASN A 60 6.26 -5.06 -16.31
C ASN A 60 5.21 -4.27 -15.52
N VAL A 61 4.15 -4.94 -15.09
CA VAL A 61 3.07 -4.33 -14.30
C VAL A 61 3.54 -4.03 -12.87
N ILE A 62 4.37 -4.90 -12.29
CA ILE A 62 5.01 -4.66 -10.99
C ILE A 62 5.94 -3.45 -11.07
N VAL A 63 6.82 -3.43 -12.08
CA VAL A 63 7.77 -2.33 -12.31
C VAL A 63 7.03 -1.01 -12.54
N GLY A 64 6.02 -0.99 -13.42
CA GLY A 64 5.24 0.21 -13.70
C GLY A 64 4.52 0.76 -12.46
N SER A 65 4.01 -0.12 -11.60
CA SER A 65 3.33 0.25 -10.36
C SER A 65 4.29 0.75 -9.29
N PHE A 66 5.47 0.15 -9.19
CA PHE A 66 6.52 0.62 -8.30
C PHE A 66 7.01 2.01 -8.74
N LEU A 67 7.24 2.21 -10.04
CA LEU A 67 7.65 3.50 -10.60
C LEU A 67 6.60 4.58 -10.37
N SER A 68 5.31 4.29 -10.56
CA SER A 68 4.26 5.27 -10.29
C SER A 68 4.21 5.68 -8.82
N MET A 69 4.35 4.72 -7.90
CA MET A 69 4.39 5.00 -6.45
C MET A 69 5.66 5.79 -6.08
N LEU A 70 6.80 5.46 -6.69
CA LEU A 70 8.07 6.16 -6.46
C LEU A 70 7.99 7.61 -6.94
N VAL A 71 7.50 7.85 -8.16
CA VAL A 71 7.32 9.19 -8.72
C VAL A 71 6.38 10.01 -7.84
N TYR A 72 5.27 9.43 -7.40
CA TYR A 72 4.35 10.10 -6.49
C TYR A 72 5.00 10.41 -5.13
N GLY A 73 5.77 9.48 -4.58
CA GLY A 73 6.52 9.70 -3.34
C GLY A 73 7.52 10.85 -3.46
N ILE A 74 8.31 10.87 -4.54
CA ILE A 74 9.24 11.98 -4.83
C ILE A 74 8.47 13.31 -4.90
N TYR A 75 7.36 13.34 -5.64
CA TYR A 75 6.50 14.52 -5.71
C TYR A 75 6.01 14.99 -4.33
N ILE A 76 5.58 14.07 -3.46
CA ILE A 76 5.13 14.41 -2.09
C ILE A 76 6.26 15.07 -1.28
N PHE A 77 7.48 14.53 -1.36
CA PHE A 77 8.61 15.09 -0.62
C PHE A 77 9.08 16.44 -1.19
N ILE A 78 9.10 16.61 -2.51
CA ILE A 78 9.41 17.90 -3.15
C ILE A 78 8.37 18.94 -2.76
N ARG A 79 7.08 18.63 -2.96
CA ARG A 79 5.99 19.54 -2.59
C ARG A 79 6.05 19.86 -1.11
N GLY A 80 6.25 18.86 -0.26
CA GLY A 80 6.34 19.02 1.18
C GLY A 80 7.52 19.89 1.61
N TYR A 81 8.67 19.82 0.94
CA TYR A 81 9.78 20.72 1.16
C TYR A 81 9.45 22.17 0.78
N LEU A 82 8.74 22.38 -0.33
CA LEU A 82 8.35 23.72 -0.79
C LEU A 82 7.24 24.35 0.07
N THR A 83 6.30 23.55 0.59
CA THR A 83 5.10 24.06 1.28
C THR A 83 5.07 23.76 2.78
N ASN A 84 6.07 23.06 3.32
CA ASN A 84 6.08 22.52 4.69
C ASN A 84 4.84 21.68 5.06
N GLN A 85 4.16 21.11 4.06
CA GLN A 85 2.90 20.39 4.23
C GLN A 85 3.00 18.99 3.64
N TYR A 86 2.76 17.99 4.49
CA TYR A 86 2.80 16.57 4.13
C TYR A 86 1.43 15.95 4.40
N PRO A 87 0.96 15.02 3.55
CA PRO A 87 -0.39 14.47 3.66
C PRO A 87 -0.57 13.56 4.88
N TYR A 88 0.52 12.96 5.37
CA TYR A 88 0.48 12.08 6.53
C TYR A 88 1.53 12.47 7.57
N PRO A 89 1.20 12.38 8.87
CA PRO A 89 2.10 12.80 9.94
C PRO A 89 3.35 11.93 10.05
N PHE A 90 3.30 10.66 9.63
CA PHE A 90 4.43 9.73 9.72
C PHE A 90 5.52 9.97 8.65
N ILE A 91 5.18 10.65 7.54
CA ILE A 91 6.15 11.13 6.54
C ILE A 91 6.39 12.64 6.62
N ASN A 92 5.83 13.30 7.63
CA ASN A 92 5.97 14.74 7.76
C ASN A 92 7.36 15.09 8.29
N VAL A 93 8.24 15.54 7.40
CA VAL A 93 9.63 15.88 7.73
C VAL A 93 9.72 16.98 8.79
N VAL A 94 8.81 17.95 8.79
CA VAL A 94 8.76 19.03 9.79
C VAL A 94 8.44 18.46 11.19
N ARG A 95 7.63 17.40 11.26
CA ARG A 95 7.19 16.80 12.52
C ARG A 95 8.13 15.71 13.04
N VAL A 96 8.62 14.84 12.16
CA VAL A 96 9.39 13.64 12.56
C VAL A 96 10.84 13.66 12.12
N GLY A 97 11.26 14.65 11.33
CA GLY A 97 12.59 14.74 10.72
C GLY A 97 12.75 13.86 9.49
N TYR A 98 13.77 14.16 8.67
CA TYR A 98 14.03 13.47 7.41
C TYR A 98 14.25 11.97 7.56
N ILE A 99 15.07 11.57 8.53
CA ILE A 99 15.45 10.15 8.72
C ILE A 99 14.21 9.29 8.97
N LYS A 100 13.35 9.69 9.92
CA LYS A 100 12.13 8.93 10.25
C LYS A 100 11.12 8.95 9.11
N ALA A 101 10.94 10.10 8.45
CA ALA A 101 10.01 10.23 7.33
C ALA A 101 10.43 9.37 6.13
N LEU A 102 11.72 9.39 5.75
CA LEU A 102 12.25 8.59 4.66
C LEU A 102 12.24 7.10 5.00
N TYR A 103 12.53 6.72 6.25
CA TYR A 103 12.41 5.33 6.69
C TYR A 103 10.97 4.82 6.60
N ALA A 104 9.99 5.62 7.05
CA ALA A 104 8.58 5.25 6.97
C ALA A 104 8.08 5.17 5.51
N ALA A 105 8.52 6.07 4.63
CA ALA A 105 8.19 5.97 3.21
C ALA A 105 8.88 4.77 2.54
N GLY A 106 10.16 4.55 2.85
CA GLY A 106 10.96 3.44 2.35
C GLY A 106 10.39 2.07 2.74
N SER A 107 9.92 1.91 3.98
CA SER A 107 9.31 0.66 4.43
C SER A 107 8.04 0.32 3.65
N VAL A 108 7.24 1.31 3.27
CA VAL A 108 6.07 1.12 2.39
C VAL A 108 6.48 0.68 0.99
N PHE A 109 7.54 1.28 0.42
CA PHE A 109 8.09 0.85 -0.88
C PHE A 109 8.59 -0.59 -0.85
N VAL A 110 9.35 -0.96 0.20
CA VAL A 110 9.90 -2.31 0.37
C VAL A 110 8.76 -3.32 0.58
N LEU A 111 7.76 -2.98 1.39
CA LEU A 111 6.58 -3.82 1.61
C LEU A 111 5.82 -4.04 0.29
N PHE A 112 5.63 -2.99 -0.51
CA PHE A 112 5.00 -3.12 -1.82
C PHE A 112 5.75 -4.10 -2.71
N LEU A 113 7.06 -3.90 -2.86
CA LEU A 113 7.87 -4.71 -3.74
C LEU A 113 7.91 -6.17 -3.26
N GLY A 114 8.08 -6.40 -1.96
CA GLY A 114 8.08 -7.73 -1.36
C GLY A 114 6.77 -8.47 -1.60
N LEU A 115 5.62 -7.83 -1.40
CA LEU A 115 4.31 -8.44 -1.65
C LEU A 115 4.04 -8.68 -3.12
N ALA A 116 4.41 -7.74 -3.99
CA ALA A 116 4.26 -7.90 -5.43
C ALA A 116 5.08 -9.09 -5.96
N LEU A 117 6.34 -9.22 -5.51
CA LEU A 117 7.22 -10.32 -5.87
C LEU A 117 6.76 -11.65 -5.27
N LEU A 118 6.26 -11.66 -4.02
CA LEU A 118 5.70 -12.85 -3.38
C LEU A 118 4.50 -13.38 -4.16
N LEU A 119 3.54 -12.50 -4.48
CA LEU A 119 2.36 -12.88 -5.26
C LEU A 119 2.74 -13.34 -6.67
N TRP A 120 3.72 -12.68 -7.29
CA TRP A 120 4.27 -13.11 -8.57
C TRP A 120 4.92 -14.49 -8.48
N ALA A 121 5.70 -14.78 -7.44
CA ALA A 121 6.30 -16.09 -7.22
C ALA A 121 5.25 -17.20 -7.03
N ILE A 122 4.19 -16.92 -6.26
CA ILE A 122 3.05 -17.84 -6.08
C ILE A 122 2.34 -18.09 -7.42
N ASP A 123 2.12 -17.04 -8.22
CA ASP A 123 1.52 -17.13 -9.54
C ASP A 123 2.39 -17.99 -10.49
N CYS A 124 3.70 -17.79 -10.46
CA CYS A 124 4.67 -18.58 -11.23
C CYS A 124 4.70 -20.05 -10.79
N PHE A 125 4.64 -20.33 -9.49
CA PHE A 125 4.62 -21.71 -8.99
C PHE A 125 3.35 -22.46 -9.43
N ARG A 126 2.18 -21.82 -9.34
CA ARG A 126 0.91 -22.37 -9.84
C ARG A 126 0.81 -22.48 -11.37
N ARG A 127 1.76 -21.94 -12.14
CA ARG A 127 1.86 -22.21 -13.59
C ARG A 127 2.50 -23.56 -13.91
N ARG A 128 3.31 -24.11 -13.00
CA ARG A 128 4.06 -25.36 -13.23
C ARG A 128 3.26 -26.63 -12.88
N ILE A 129 2.17 -26.47 -12.13
CA ILE A 129 1.18 -27.51 -11.80
C ILE A 129 0.01 -27.34 -12.77
#